data_AF-A0A7Z3DYE7-F1
#
_entry.id   AF-A0A7Z3DYE7-F1
#
_cell.length_a   1.000
_cell.length_b   1.000
_cell.length_c   1.000
_cell.angle_alpha   90.00
_cell.angle_beta   90.00
_cell.angle_gamma   90.00
#
_symmetry.space_group_name_H-M   'P 1'
#
loop_
_entity.id
_entity.type
_entity.pdbx_description
1 polymer ?
#
loop_
_entity_poly.entity_id
_entity_poly.type
_entity_poly.pdbx_seq_one_letter_code
_entity_poly.pdbx_strand_id
1 'polypeptide(L)'
;MSSKQKILCTNFSNQFVTLSEGRTYNNDSYNEKGDPCKDTKSSCGSNDGGTQVNNCTQILLDNLPPQKIVKELNRFIIGQNDAKRAVAIALRNRWRRNKVPVPLRDEIIPKNILMIGHTGVGKTEMARRLAKLAGAPFIKVEATKFTEIGYVGRDVDSIIRDLVDAAIVLVKEKARKALAKKALDLAEKIIVNSMVGEDATEESKEIFRKRLKSKEFEDGEVSIDVRESKSMLPAFDIPGIPGGQVGIVNITELMGKMFNGGKKTKTITVKVKEAREILINEESERLIDEDKIIKEALDLVSNEGIVFLDEIDKIAACTEVKGEVNREGVQRDLLPLLEGTTVSTKYGHVKTDYILFIASGAFHQSKPSDLLPELQGRLPIRVELKALTKKDLIRILKEPESSLLKQYIALMKTENVTLEFTDDGIETIAEIAFTVNRQVENIGARRLHTIMEKLLDEISFISSEKNGEKFVIDSKYVKDRLGSISKQLDLSKFIL
;
A
#
# COMPACT_ATOMS: atom_id res chain seq x y z
N MET A 1 14.32 20.35 42.57
CA MET A 1 14.23 18.91 42.89
C MET A 1 14.14 18.14 41.60
N SER A 2 15.24 17.46 41.21
CA SER A 2 15.37 16.70 39.97
C SER A 2 14.72 15.32 40.14
N SER A 3 13.64 15.05 39.41
CA SER A 3 13.07 13.71 39.27
C SER A 3 13.55 13.07 37.97
N LYS A 4 14.66 12.32 38.04
CA LYS A 4 15.13 11.41 36.99
C LYS A 4 14.11 10.26 36.84
N GLN A 5 13.38 10.18 35.73
CA GLN A 5 12.64 8.97 35.33
C GLN A 5 13.51 8.14 34.38
N LYS A 6 13.87 6.93 34.83
CA LYS A 6 14.59 5.91 34.07
C LYS A 6 13.71 5.40 32.92
N ILE A 7 14.25 5.40 31.71
CA ILE A 7 13.71 4.66 30.56
C ILE A 7 14.17 3.21 30.70
N LEU A 8 13.24 2.27 30.96
CA LEU A 8 13.50 0.84 30.84
C LEU A 8 13.44 0.45 29.35
N CYS A 9 14.60 0.13 28.77
CA CYS A 9 14.67 -0.71 27.58
C CYS A 9 14.82 -2.16 28.05
N THR A 10 13.80 -2.98 27.83
CA THR A 10 13.90 -4.44 27.94
C THR A 10 14.54 -4.98 26.66
N ASN A 11 15.82 -5.33 26.73
CA ASN A 11 16.43 -6.29 25.83
C ASN A 11 16.60 -7.61 26.56
N PHE A 12 16.30 -8.69 25.85
CA PHE A 12 16.52 -10.07 26.25
C PHE A 12 17.95 -10.29 26.77
N SER A 13 18.10 -10.47 28.08
CA SER A 13 18.99 -11.44 28.74
C SER A 13 19.06 -11.11 30.23
N ASN A 14 18.67 -12.08 31.07
CA ASN A 14 18.86 -12.05 32.52
C ASN A 14 20.36 -12.06 32.85
N GLN A 15 20.87 -11.02 33.52
CA GLN A 15 21.88 -11.12 34.59
C GLN A 15 22.14 -9.74 35.22
N PHE A 16 22.04 -9.67 36.55
CA PHE A 16 22.31 -8.47 37.35
C PHE A 16 23.81 -8.30 37.62
N VAL A 17 24.36 -7.10 37.42
CA VAL A 17 25.62 -6.67 38.04
C VAL A 17 25.49 -5.22 38.52
N THR A 18 25.70 -5.03 39.82
CA THR A 18 25.71 -3.76 40.57
C THR A 18 27.05 -3.04 40.44
N LEU A 19 27.06 -1.73 40.14
CA LEU A 19 28.16 -0.84 40.51
C LEU A 19 27.68 0.58 40.87
N SER A 20 28.47 1.18 41.74
CA SER A 20 28.21 2.17 42.79
C SER A 20 28.29 3.65 42.37
N GLU A 21 27.76 4.49 43.27
CA GLU A 21 27.69 5.96 43.25
C GLU A 21 29.04 6.69 43.13
N GLY A 22 29.02 7.92 42.61
CA GLY A 22 30.17 8.82 42.73
C GLY A 22 30.07 10.18 42.04
N ARG A 23 29.62 11.18 42.81
CA ARG A 23 29.97 12.62 42.77
C ARG A 23 29.17 13.59 41.87
N THR A 24 28.92 14.74 42.50
CA THR A 24 28.02 15.85 42.21
C THR A 24 28.79 17.18 42.01
N TYR A 25 28.04 18.21 41.58
CA TYR A 25 28.31 19.67 41.59
C TYR A 25 29.03 20.23 40.35
N ASN A 26 28.72 21.41 39.80
CA ASN A 26 27.78 22.47 40.19
C ASN A 26 27.43 23.40 38.99
N ASN A 27 26.50 24.29 39.29
CA ASN A 27 25.62 25.15 38.51
C ASN A 27 26.22 26.41 37.80
N ASP A 28 25.37 26.96 36.91
CA ASP A 28 25.16 28.37 36.52
C ASP A 28 26.12 29.08 35.54
N SER A 29 25.63 29.39 34.33
CA SER A 29 25.19 30.74 33.91
C SER A 29 25.10 30.89 32.39
N TYR A 30 24.06 31.60 31.94
CA TYR A 30 23.77 31.97 30.56
C TYR A 30 24.64 33.16 30.10
N ASN A 31 25.24 33.11 28.92
CA ASN A 31 25.11 34.19 27.93
C ASN A 31 25.67 33.88 26.52
N GLU A 32 24.90 34.38 25.54
CA GLU A 32 25.22 34.80 24.17
C GLU A 32 25.81 33.87 23.09
N LYS A 33 25.05 33.82 21.99
CA LYS A 33 25.44 33.89 20.56
C LYS A 33 26.62 33.02 20.10
N GLY A 34 26.27 32.03 19.28
CA GLY A 34 27.20 31.44 18.33
C GLY A 34 26.52 30.30 17.56
N ASP A 35 26.36 30.48 16.25
CA ASP A 35 26.21 29.35 15.31
C ASP A 35 27.34 28.34 15.54
N PRO A 36 27.06 27.03 15.45
CA PRO A 36 28.10 26.15 14.96
C PRO A 36 27.52 25.06 14.05
N CYS A 37 27.40 25.37 12.75
CA CYS A 37 27.87 24.42 11.76
C CYS A 37 29.40 24.42 11.81
N LYS A 38 30.00 23.54 12.61
CA LYS A 38 31.31 22.92 12.37
C LYS A 38 31.70 22.00 13.53
N ASP A 39 32.48 20.99 13.15
CA ASP A 39 33.19 19.99 13.96
C ASP A 39 32.31 18.81 14.42
N THR A 40 32.60 17.54 14.09
CA THR A 40 33.91 16.89 13.94
C THR A 40 33.87 15.71 12.97
N LYS A 41 34.90 15.61 12.12
CA LYS A 41 35.37 14.35 11.51
C LYS A 41 36.18 13.54 12.54
N SER A 42 35.93 12.24 12.66
CA SER A 42 36.94 11.19 12.92
C SER A 42 36.31 9.84 12.53
N SER A 43 36.64 9.29 11.35
CA SER A 43 37.71 8.31 11.09
C SER A 43 37.40 6.90 11.62
N CYS A 44 37.00 6.01 10.71
CA CYS A 44 37.59 4.69 10.52
C CYS A 44 37.02 4.10 9.23
N GLY A 45 37.89 3.87 8.24
CA GLY A 45 37.55 3.21 6.99
C GLY A 45 38.16 1.82 6.94
N SER A 46 37.52 0.95 6.16
CA SER A 46 38.17 -0.03 5.28
C SER A 46 37.11 -0.71 4.41
N ASN A 47 37.48 -0.89 3.14
CA ASN A 47 36.68 -1.41 2.03
C ASN A 47 36.03 -2.77 2.33
N ASP A 48 34.76 -2.92 1.89
CA ASP A 48 34.33 -4.10 1.15
C ASP A 48 33.11 -3.73 0.28
N GLY A 49 33.25 -4.02 -1.01
CA GLY A 49 32.22 -3.81 -2.03
C GLY A 49 31.09 -4.81 -1.84
N GLY A 50 29.96 -4.33 -1.33
CA GLY A 50 28.73 -5.11 -1.23
C GLY A 50 27.56 -4.15 -1.32
N THR A 51 26.74 -4.33 -2.35
CA THR A 51 25.49 -3.61 -2.61
C THR A 51 24.70 -3.41 -1.32
N GLN A 52 24.69 -2.18 -0.79
CA GLN A 52 23.86 -1.79 0.33
C GLN A 52 22.40 -1.86 -0.11
N VAL A 53 21.76 -3.01 0.12
CA VAL A 53 20.32 -3.17 0.03
C VAL A 53 19.70 -2.24 1.07
N ASN A 54 18.80 -1.37 0.59
CA ASN A 54 18.13 -0.27 1.29
C ASN A 54 17.28 -0.71 2.52
N ASN A 55 17.92 -1.21 3.58
CA ASN A 55 17.27 -1.58 4.84
C ASN A 55 17.08 -0.41 5.81
N CYS A 56 17.55 0.81 5.48
CA CYS A 56 17.36 2.00 6.31
C CYS A 56 15.96 2.65 6.21
N THR A 57 15.12 2.25 5.25
CA THR A 57 13.86 2.94 4.96
C THR A 57 12.71 2.56 5.88
N GLN A 58 12.76 1.42 6.57
CA GLN A 58 11.62 0.90 7.33
C GLN A 58 11.54 1.39 8.78
N ILE A 59 12.67 1.71 9.42
CA ILE A 59 12.75 2.01 10.88
C ILE A 59 12.52 3.51 11.19
N LEU A 60 12.33 4.36 10.19
CA LEU A 60 12.24 5.83 10.36
C LEU A 60 10.83 6.42 10.25
N LEU A 61 9.80 5.61 9.99
CA LEU A 61 8.46 6.11 9.68
C LEU A 61 7.64 6.52 10.92
N ASP A 62 7.88 5.88 12.07
CA ASP A 62 7.11 6.15 13.29
C ASP A 62 7.37 7.54 13.87
N ASN A 63 8.50 8.19 13.54
CA ASN A 63 8.84 9.50 14.08
C ASN A 63 8.99 10.58 13.00
N LEU A 64 8.25 10.48 11.90
CA LEU A 64 8.25 11.56 10.91
C LEU A 64 7.56 12.81 11.47
N PRO A 65 8.24 13.97 11.48
CA PRO A 65 7.59 15.25 11.74
C PRO A 65 6.68 15.62 10.56
N PRO A 66 5.63 16.43 10.78
CA PRO A 66 4.67 16.80 9.73
C PRO A 66 5.34 17.38 8.47
N GLN A 67 6.42 18.15 8.60
CA GLN A 67 7.12 18.70 7.43
C GLN A 67 7.73 17.61 6.53
N LYS A 68 8.26 16.53 7.13
CA LYS A 68 8.80 15.40 6.35
C LYS A 68 7.69 14.60 5.69
N ILE A 69 6.54 14.43 6.35
CA ILE A 69 5.36 13.79 5.75
C ILE A 69 4.91 14.59 4.50
N VAL A 70 4.78 15.91 4.63
CA VAL A 70 4.43 16.78 3.49
C VAL A 70 5.46 16.69 2.37
N LYS A 71 6.77 16.69 2.70
CA LYS A 71 7.85 16.53 1.73
C LYS A 71 7.74 15.21 0.97
N GLU A 72 7.41 14.13 1.66
CA GLU A 72 7.22 12.82 1.05
C GLU A 72 5.97 12.78 0.16
N LEU A 73 4.85 13.37 0.60
CA LEU A 73 3.65 13.51 -0.22
C LEU A 73 3.89 14.37 -1.48
N ASN A 74 4.80 15.36 -1.42
CA ASN A 74 5.17 16.18 -2.58
C ASN A 74 5.85 15.39 -3.70
N ARG A 75 6.45 14.22 -3.41
CA ARG A 75 7.06 13.36 -4.44
C ARG A 75 6.03 12.69 -5.35
N PHE A 76 4.77 12.63 -4.92
CA PHE A 76 3.70 11.91 -5.63
C PHE A 76 2.52 12.80 -6.00
N ILE A 77 2.25 13.85 -5.23
CA ILE A 77 1.05 14.68 -5.37
C ILE A 77 1.48 16.11 -5.64
N ILE A 78 0.91 16.73 -6.67
CA ILE A 78 1.16 18.13 -7.02
C ILE A 78 0.13 19.04 -6.36
N GLY A 79 0.59 20.17 -5.82
CA GLY A 79 -0.29 21.15 -5.16
C GLY A 79 -0.91 20.64 -3.86
N GLN A 80 -2.15 21.06 -3.57
CA GLN A 80 -2.96 20.61 -2.43
C GLN A 80 -2.25 20.70 -1.05
N ASN A 81 -1.53 21.81 -0.82
CA ASN A 81 -0.69 21.98 0.37
C ASN A 81 -1.49 21.93 1.68
N ASP A 82 -2.70 22.49 1.69
CA ASP A 82 -3.57 22.51 2.87
C ASP A 82 -4.01 21.10 3.26
N ALA A 83 -4.42 20.30 2.27
CA ALA A 83 -4.78 18.89 2.46
C ALA A 83 -3.58 18.05 2.92
N LYS A 84 -2.40 18.24 2.32
CA LYS A 84 -1.15 17.58 2.76
C LYS A 84 -0.81 17.91 4.21
N ARG A 85 -0.96 19.17 4.61
CA ARG A 85 -0.74 19.61 5.99
C ARG A 85 -1.75 18.97 6.95
N ALA A 86 -3.02 18.94 6.59
CA ALA A 86 -4.09 18.35 7.40
C ALA A 86 -3.83 16.85 7.66
N VAL A 87 -3.54 16.07 6.61
CA VAL A 87 -3.24 14.63 6.76
C VAL A 87 -1.95 14.38 7.54
N ALA A 88 -0.92 15.22 7.36
CA ALA A 88 0.33 15.11 8.10
C ALA A 88 0.15 15.37 9.60
N ILE A 89 -0.72 16.32 9.97
CA ILE A 89 -1.09 16.59 11.36
C ILE A 89 -1.87 15.41 11.94
N ALA A 90 -2.84 14.87 11.20
CA ALA A 90 -3.63 13.72 11.65
C ALA A 90 -2.74 12.50 11.94
N LEU A 91 -1.82 12.16 11.01
CA LEU A 91 -0.86 11.08 11.22
C LEU A 91 0.07 11.36 12.41
N ARG A 92 0.58 12.60 12.54
CA ARG A 92 1.44 12.96 13.68
C ARG A 92 0.71 12.89 15.03
N ASN A 93 -0.60 13.14 15.06
CA ASN A 93 -1.38 13.04 16.29
C ASN A 93 -1.46 11.60 16.81
N ARG A 94 -1.41 10.59 15.95
CA ARG A 94 -1.29 9.18 16.38
C ARG A 94 0.00 8.93 17.15
N TRP A 95 1.12 9.37 16.59
CA TRP A 95 2.40 9.29 17.31
C TRP A 95 2.35 10.04 18.65
N ARG A 96 1.75 11.24 18.67
CA ARG A 96 1.59 12.02 19.90
C ARG A 96 0.77 11.25 20.93
N ARG A 97 -0.37 10.67 20.54
CA ARG A 97 -1.21 9.81 21.39
C ARG A 97 -0.40 8.68 22.00
N ASN A 98 0.40 7.97 21.21
CA ASN A 98 1.23 6.85 21.70
C ASN A 98 2.29 7.29 22.73
N LYS A 99 2.64 8.58 22.80
CA LYS A 99 3.52 9.16 23.83
C LYS A 99 2.80 9.67 25.07
N VAL A 100 1.47 9.81 25.03
CA VAL A 100 0.68 10.22 26.20
C VAL A 100 0.57 9.05 27.19
N PRO A 101 0.74 9.25 28.50
CA PRO A 101 0.48 8.22 29.51
C PRO A 101 -1.01 7.84 29.62
N VAL A 102 -1.28 6.62 30.06
CA VAL A 102 -2.63 6.16 30.45
C VAL A 102 -3.03 6.88 31.77
N PRO A 103 -4.31 7.23 32.00
CA PRO A 103 -5.50 6.93 31.18
C PRO A 103 -5.75 7.92 30.04
N LEU A 104 -5.09 9.08 30.02
CA LEU A 104 -5.38 10.14 29.05
C LEU A 104 -5.15 9.70 27.59
N ARG A 105 -4.25 8.76 27.35
CA ARG A 105 -4.05 8.17 26.01
C ARG A 105 -5.35 7.62 25.39
N ASP A 106 -6.18 6.98 26.21
CA ASP A 106 -7.36 6.26 25.74
C ASP A 106 -8.52 7.22 25.45
N GLU A 107 -8.52 8.39 26.08
CA GLU A 107 -9.46 9.48 25.83
C GLU A 107 -9.15 10.28 24.55
N ILE A 108 -7.95 10.11 23.97
CA ILE A 108 -7.55 10.84 22.76
C ILE A 108 -8.02 10.08 21.51
N ILE A 109 -9.14 10.54 20.97
CA ILE A 109 -9.75 10.00 19.75
C ILE A 109 -9.04 10.53 18.49
N PRO A 110 -8.93 9.75 17.40
CA PRO A 110 -8.42 10.23 16.12
C PRO A 110 -9.18 11.44 15.60
N LYS A 111 -8.46 12.34 14.94
CA LYS A 111 -9.07 13.47 14.25
C LYS A 111 -9.36 13.08 12.81
N ASN A 112 -10.54 12.52 12.58
CA ASN A 112 -10.99 12.13 11.25
C ASN A 112 -11.09 13.35 10.31
N ILE A 113 -10.98 13.08 9.02
CA ILE A 113 -10.80 14.11 7.99
C ILE A 113 -11.95 14.05 6.99
N LEU A 114 -12.50 15.19 6.64
CA LEU A 114 -13.38 15.38 5.49
C LEU A 114 -12.65 16.17 4.39
N MET A 115 -12.36 15.50 3.29
CA MET A 115 -11.80 16.09 2.07
C MET A 115 -12.91 16.54 1.13
N ILE A 116 -12.93 17.82 0.80
CA ILE A 116 -13.92 18.43 -0.10
C ILE A 116 -13.19 18.85 -1.37
N GLY A 117 -13.71 18.53 -2.55
CA GLY A 117 -13.16 19.05 -3.80
C GLY A 117 -13.56 18.23 -5.01
N HIS A 118 -13.19 18.68 -6.22
CA HIS A 118 -13.60 18.03 -7.47
C HIS A 118 -13.04 16.59 -7.60
N THR A 119 -13.57 15.82 -8.55
CA THR A 119 -13.00 14.51 -8.89
C THR A 119 -11.61 14.70 -9.52
N GLY A 120 -10.74 13.71 -9.34
CA GLY A 120 -9.41 13.72 -9.98
C GLY A 120 -8.41 14.78 -9.46
N VAL A 121 -8.67 15.48 -8.36
CA VAL A 121 -7.71 16.46 -7.76
C VAL A 121 -6.68 15.84 -6.81
N GLY A 122 -6.79 14.54 -6.52
CA GLY A 122 -5.83 13.78 -5.70
C GLY A 122 -6.30 13.34 -4.31
N LYS A 123 -7.60 13.40 -3.98
CA LYS A 123 -8.16 12.98 -2.67
C LYS A 123 -7.76 11.55 -2.29
N THR A 124 -8.10 10.58 -3.15
CA THR A 124 -7.80 9.15 -2.92
C THR A 124 -6.30 8.88 -2.94
N GLU A 125 -5.55 9.53 -3.82
CA GLU A 125 -4.09 9.35 -3.91
C GLU A 125 -3.39 9.85 -2.65
N MET A 126 -3.88 10.94 -2.05
CA MET A 126 -3.39 11.44 -0.77
C MET A 126 -3.57 10.44 0.36
N ALA A 127 -4.77 9.88 0.52
CA ALA A 127 -5.04 8.88 1.54
C ALA A 127 -4.23 7.59 1.33
N ARG A 128 -4.15 7.11 0.07
CA ARG A 128 -3.36 5.93 -0.29
C ARG A 128 -1.87 6.10 0.01
N ARG A 129 -1.29 7.25 -0.36
CA ARG A 129 0.13 7.55 -0.11
C ARG A 129 0.42 7.74 1.38
N LEU A 130 -0.51 8.37 2.11
CA LEU A 130 -0.42 8.49 3.55
C LEU A 130 -0.35 7.12 4.23
N ALA A 131 -1.24 6.19 3.85
CA ALA A 131 -1.24 4.85 4.43
C ALA A 131 0.01 4.05 4.10
N LYS A 132 0.49 4.11 2.84
CA LYS A 132 1.75 3.50 2.44
C LYS A 132 2.94 4.07 3.22
N LEU A 133 2.95 5.38 3.46
CA LEU A 133 3.97 6.06 4.25
C LEU A 133 3.91 5.68 5.73
N ALA A 134 2.72 5.52 6.29
CA ALA A 134 2.54 5.08 7.68
C ALA A 134 2.78 3.58 7.86
N GLY A 135 2.89 2.80 6.77
CA GLY A 135 2.93 1.34 6.85
C GLY A 135 1.66 0.76 7.48
N ALA A 136 0.52 1.45 7.27
CA ALA A 136 -0.78 1.18 7.84
C ALA A 136 -1.69 0.41 6.86
N PRO A 137 -2.59 -0.45 7.35
CA PRO A 137 -3.60 -1.09 6.50
C PRO A 137 -4.59 -0.04 6.00
N PHE A 138 -5.00 -0.19 4.74
CA PHE A 138 -5.81 0.78 4.02
C PHE A 138 -6.90 0.12 3.21
N ILE A 139 -8.13 0.65 3.31
CA ILE A 139 -9.24 0.26 2.46
C ILE A 139 -9.93 1.49 1.87
N LYS A 140 -10.31 1.42 0.59
CA LYS A 140 -11.17 2.42 -0.09
C LYS A 140 -12.55 1.81 -0.28
N VAL A 141 -13.58 2.50 0.21
CA VAL A 141 -14.97 2.09 0.05
C VAL A 141 -15.80 3.27 -0.43
N GLU A 142 -16.74 3.02 -1.33
CA GLU A 142 -17.69 4.02 -1.81
C GLU A 142 -18.93 4.00 -0.91
N ALA A 143 -19.34 5.17 -0.41
CA ALA A 143 -20.45 5.29 0.54
C ALA A 143 -21.79 4.84 -0.08
N THR A 144 -21.96 5.01 -1.38
CA THR A 144 -23.15 4.60 -2.14
C THR A 144 -23.38 3.09 -2.17
N LYS A 145 -22.32 2.29 -1.92
CA LYS A 145 -22.37 0.82 -1.89
C LYS A 145 -23.30 0.26 -0.82
N PHE A 146 -23.61 1.04 0.21
CA PHE A 146 -24.46 0.63 1.34
C PHE A 146 -25.92 1.08 1.19
N THR A 147 -26.28 1.72 0.07
CA THR A 147 -27.66 2.17 -0.18
C THR A 147 -28.56 1.05 -0.72
N GLU A 148 -29.87 1.10 -0.43
CA GLU A 148 -30.81 -0.04 -0.44
C GLU A 148 -31.05 -0.76 -1.78
N ILE A 149 -30.69 -0.20 -2.94
CA ILE A 149 -30.92 -0.89 -4.25
C ILE A 149 -30.02 -2.15 -4.41
N GLY A 150 -29.07 -2.38 -3.48
CA GLY A 150 -28.22 -3.57 -3.44
C GLY A 150 -28.31 -4.42 -2.17
N TYR A 151 -29.33 -4.24 -1.31
CA TYR A 151 -29.39 -4.90 -0.01
C TYR A 151 -29.82 -6.38 -0.10
N VAL A 152 -28.91 -7.21 -0.61
CA VAL A 152 -28.77 -8.60 -0.16
C VAL A 152 -27.29 -8.81 0.17
N GLY A 153 -26.85 -8.31 1.33
CA GLY A 153 -25.67 -8.88 2.02
C GLY A 153 -24.39 -8.05 2.21
N ARG A 154 -24.39 -6.71 2.15
CA ARG A 154 -23.21 -5.92 2.59
C ARG A 154 -23.52 -4.94 3.72
N ASP A 155 -23.38 -5.48 4.92
CA ASP A 155 -23.28 -4.79 6.21
C ASP A 155 -22.04 -3.86 6.26
N VAL A 156 -22.17 -2.71 6.92
CA VAL A 156 -21.13 -1.66 7.02
C VAL A 156 -19.90 -2.14 7.78
N ASP A 157 -20.06 -3.13 8.67
CA ASP A 157 -18.95 -3.82 9.33
C ASP A 157 -18.01 -4.52 8.33
N SER A 158 -18.47 -4.81 7.10
CA SER A 158 -17.62 -5.36 6.04
C SER A 158 -16.41 -4.48 5.74
N ILE A 159 -16.51 -3.16 5.95
CA ILE A 159 -15.38 -2.22 5.82
C ILE A 159 -14.22 -2.65 6.73
N ILE A 160 -14.53 -3.01 7.98
CA ILE A 160 -13.52 -3.40 8.97
C ILE A 160 -13.00 -4.82 8.69
N ARG A 161 -13.88 -5.73 8.25
CA ARG A 161 -13.46 -7.09 7.84
C ARG A 161 -12.47 -7.04 6.66
N ASP A 162 -12.77 -6.24 5.63
CA ASP A 162 -11.90 -6.04 4.46
C ASP A 162 -10.58 -5.36 4.87
N LEU A 163 -10.62 -4.44 5.84
CA LEU A 163 -9.42 -3.79 6.39
C LEU A 163 -8.51 -4.79 7.14
N VAL A 164 -9.09 -5.76 7.86
CA VAL A 164 -8.33 -6.85 8.50
C VAL A 164 -7.69 -7.77 7.46
N ASP A 165 -8.42 -8.13 6.40
CA ASP A 165 -7.84 -8.90 5.29
C ASP A 165 -6.63 -8.17 4.68
N ALA A 166 -6.75 -6.85 4.44
CA ALA A 166 -5.66 -6.03 3.94
C ALA A 166 -4.47 -5.96 4.94
N ALA A 167 -4.73 -5.93 6.25
CA ALA A 167 -3.70 -5.93 7.28
C ALA A 167 -2.95 -7.26 7.35
N ILE A 168 -3.64 -8.39 7.20
CA ILE A 168 -3.00 -9.71 7.18
C ILE A 168 -2.03 -9.80 6.00
N VAL A 169 -2.43 -9.35 4.81
CA VAL A 169 -1.53 -9.30 3.64
C VAL A 169 -0.29 -8.46 3.95
N LEU A 170 -0.50 -7.26 4.51
CA LEU A 170 0.58 -6.35 4.85
C LEU A 170 1.56 -6.94 5.88
N VAL A 171 1.05 -7.58 6.94
CA VAL A 171 1.87 -8.20 8.00
C VAL A 171 2.59 -9.44 7.46
N LYS A 172 1.92 -10.27 6.64
CA LYS A 172 2.56 -11.41 5.94
C LYS A 172 3.71 -10.94 5.06
N GLU A 173 3.54 -9.86 4.29
CA GLU A 173 4.62 -9.29 3.48
C GLU A 173 5.80 -8.78 4.32
N LYS A 174 5.53 -8.11 5.45
CA LYS A 174 6.56 -7.66 6.40
C LYS A 174 7.33 -8.85 6.99
N ALA A 175 6.62 -9.90 7.39
CA ALA A 175 7.20 -11.11 7.94
C ALA A 175 8.06 -11.84 6.89
N ARG A 176 7.58 -12.00 5.64
CA ARG A 176 8.34 -12.58 4.53
C ARG A 176 9.66 -11.84 4.30
N LYS A 177 9.63 -10.49 4.29
CA LYS A 177 10.85 -9.68 4.14
C LYS A 177 11.82 -9.86 5.31
N ALA A 178 11.31 -9.90 6.54
CA ALA A 178 12.14 -10.11 7.73
C ALA A 178 12.78 -11.52 7.77
N LEU A 179 12.09 -12.52 7.22
CA LEU A 179 12.52 -13.93 7.20
C LEU A 179 13.29 -14.32 5.92
N ALA A 180 13.35 -13.46 4.91
CA ALA A 180 13.93 -13.76 3.60
C ALA A 180 15.36 -14.34 3.68
N LYS A 181 16.22 -13.78 4.54
CA LYS A 181 17.59 -14.29 4.74
C LYS A 181 17.60 -15.70 5.33
N LYS A 182 16.77 -15.96 6.34
CA LYS A 182 16.66 -17.29 6.96
C LYS A 182 16.07 -18.31 6.00
N ALA A 183 15.05 -17.92 5.23
CA ALA A 183 14.47 -18.76 4.19
C ALA A 183 15.50 -19.12 3.11
N LEU A 184 16.32 -18.15 2.69
CA LEU A 184 17.43 -18.38 1.76
C LEU A 184 18.46 -19.38 2.32
N ASP A 185 18.91 -19.18 3.57
CA ASP A 185 19.89 -20.07 4.20
C ASP A 185 19.36 -21.52 4.31
N LEU A 186 18.07 -21.70 4.59
CA LEU A 186 17.41 -23.01 4.64
C LEU A 186 17.25 -23.63 3.24
N ALA A 187 16.83 -22.84 2.26
CA ALA A 187 16.72 -23.29 0.87
C ALA A 187 18.08 -23.74 0.32
N GLU A 188 19.15 -22.97 0.54
CA GLU A 188 20.51 -23.37 0.16
C GLU A 188 20.95 -24.66 0.85
N LYS A 189 20.59 -24.85 2.13
CA LYS A 189 20.90 -26.09 2.84
C LYS A 189 20.22 -27.31 2.20
N ILE A 190 18.95 -27.18 1.79
CA ILE A 190 18.21 -28.25 1.11
C ILE A 190 18.86 -28.58 -0.25
N ILE A 191 19.21 -27.55 -1.04
CA ILE A 191 19.87 -27.74 -2.34
C ILE A 191 21.22 -28.44 -2.18
N VAL A 192 22.07 -27.98 -1.26
CA VAL A 192 23.37 -28.62 -1.01
C VAL A 192 23.19 -30.07 -0.60
N ASN A 193 22.27 -30.37 0.33
CA ASN A 193 22.01 -31.73 0.77
C ASN A 193 21.52 -32.63 -0.38
N SER A 194 20.70 -32.11 -1.29
CA SER A 194 20.28 -32.86 -2.48
C SER A 194 21.44 -33.12 -3.46
N MET A 195 22.41 -32.21 -3.58
CA MET A 195 23.57 -32.37 -4.46
C MET A 195 24.61 -33.35 -3.94
N VAL A 196 24.94 -33.30 -2.63
CA VAL A 196 26.04 -34.10 -2.06
C VAL A 196 25.56 -35.33 -1.28
N GLY A 197 24.26 -35.44 -1.02
CA GLY A 197 23.68 -36.46 -0.13
C GLY A 197 23.69 -36.03 1.34
N GLU A 198 22.73 -36.53 2.12
CA GLU A 198 22.58 -36.17 3.54
C GLU A 198 23.77 -36.59 4.41
N ASP A 199 24.42 -37.71 4.07
CA ASP A 199 25.55 -38.30 4.80
C ASP A 199 26.92 -37.67 4.48
N ALA A 200 26.98 -36.68 3.59
CA ALA A 200 28.23 -36.02 3.23
C ALA A 200 28.88 -35.30 4.42
N THR A 201 30.21 -35.27 4.44
CA THR A 201 30.99 -34.56 5.47
C THR A 201 30.69 -33.06 5.48
N GLU A 202 30.74 -32.43 6.65
CA GLU A 202 30.48 -30.99 6.78
C GLU A 202 31.46 -30.14 5.96
N GLU A 203 32.71 -30.59 5.80
CA GLU A 203 33.70 -29.97 4.92
C GLU A 203 33.24 -29.96 3.45
N SER A 204 32.70 -31.07 2.96
CA SER A 204 32.16 -31.17 1.60
C SER A 204 30.94 -30.26 1.41
N LYS A 205 30.03 -30.25 2.38
CA LYS A 205 28.85 -29.36 2.37
C LYS A 205 29.26 -27.88 2.38
N GLU A 206 30.33 -27.51 3.08
CA GLU A 206 30.80 -26.13 3.11
C GLU A 206 31.41 -25.69 1.78
N ILE A 207 32.18 -26.56 1.11
CA ILE A 207 32.72 -26.29 -0.23
C ILE A 207 31.59 -26.07 -1.24
N PHE A 208 30.59 -26.95 -1.25
CA PHE A 208 29.43 -26.83 -2.14
C PHE A 208 28.57 -25.62 -1.81
N ARG A 209 28.42 -25.26 -0.53
CA ARG A 209 27.72 -24.03 -0.13
C ARG A 209 28.43 -22.77 -0.65
N LYS A 210 29.78 -22.72 -0.59
CA LYS A 210 30.55 -21.60 -1.16
C LYS A 210 30.36 -21.49 -2.67
N ARG A 211 30.38 -22.62 -3.39
CA ARG A 211 30.16 -22.68 -4.84
C ARG A 211 28.71 -22.36 -5.26
N LEU A 212 27.73 -22.77 -4.45
CA LEU A 212 26.32 -22.41 -4.66
C LEU A 212 26.12 -20.89 -4.50
N LYS A 213 26.79 -20.28 -3.51
CA LYS A 213 26.78 -18.82 -3.30
C LYS A 213 27.48 -18.04 -4.41
N SER A 214 28.53 -18.59 -5.02
CA SER A 214 29.16 -18.00 -6.21
C SER A 214 28.35 -18.21 -7.50
N LYS A 215 27.17 -18.84 -7.43
CA LYS A 215 26.27 -19.11 -8.56
C LYS A 215 26.89 -19.98 -9.65
N GLU A 216 27.83 -20.86 -9.29
CA GLU A 216 28.49 -21.76 -10.25
C GLU A 216 27.58 -22.90 -10.74
N PHE A 217 26.52 -23.22 -10.00
CA PHE A 217 25.66 -24.39 -10.27
C PHE A 217 24.25 -24.04 -10.78
N GLU A 218 23.97 -22.80 -11.18
CA GLU A 218 22.60 -22.35 -11.50
C GLU A 218 21.92 -23.17 -12.61
N ASP A 219 22.70 -23.63 -13.60
CA ASP A 219 22.22 -24.44 -14.74
C ASP A 219 22.21 -25.95 -14.45
N GLY A 220 22.75 -26.38 -13.31
CA GLY A 220 22.73 -27.78 -12.89
C GLY A 220 21.31 -28.23 -12.54
N GLU A 221 21.04 -29.53 -12.69
CA GLU A 221 19.77 -30.14 -12.28
C GLU A 221 19.85 -30.65 -10.85
N VAL A 222 18.79 -30.45 -10.08
CA VAL A 222 18.66 -30.93 -8.71
C VAL A 222 17.26 -31.48 -8.47
N SER A 223 17.15 -32.59 -7.77
CA SER A 223 15.88 -33.18 -7.37
C SER A 223 15.52 -32.68 -5.98
N ILE A 224 14.42 -31.95 -5.87
CA ILE A 224 13.94 -31.39 -4.60
C ILE A 224 12.54 -31.89 -4.28
N ASP A 225 12.28 -32.11 -3.00
CA ASP A 225 10.94 -32.43 -2.51
C ASP A 225 10.16 -31.15 -2.23
N VAL A 226 9.06 -30.98 -2.96
CA VAL A 226 8.20 -29.80 -2.85
C VAL A 226 6.83 -30.23 -2.36
N ARG A 227 6.19 -29.44 -1.50
CA ARG A 227 4.81 -29.72 -1.09
C ARG A 227 3.87 -29.62 -2.28
N GLU A 228 2.99 -30.60 -2.41
CA GLU A 228 1.93 -30.57 -3.40
C GLU A 228 0.99 -29.41 -3.07
N SER A 229 1.06 -28.31 -3.83
CA SER A 229 0.02 -27.28 -3.78
C SER A 229 -1.29 -27.96 -4.17
N LYS A 230 -2.35 -27.78 -3.37
CA LYS A 230 -3.69 -28.29 -3.71
C LYS A 230 -4.10 -27.74 -5.08
N SER A 231 -3.76 -28.47 -6.13
CA SER A 231 -4.22 -28.18 -7.48
C SER A 231 -5.72 -28.43 -7.46
N MET A 232 -6.50 -27.46 -7.94
CA MET A 232 -7.91 -27.68 -8.22
C MET A 232 -8.01 -28.91 -9.12
N LEU A 233 -8.50 -30.03 -8.57
CA LEU A 233 -8.78 -31.22 -9.35
C LEU A 233 -9.75 -30.82 -10.48
N PRO A 234 -9.50 -31.20 -11.74
CA PRO A 234 -10.48 -31.02 -12.80
C PRO A 234 -11.77 -31.72 -12.38
N ALA A 235 -12.90 -31.02 -12.53
CA ALA A 235 -14.21 -31.63 -12.32
C ALA A 235 -14.32 -32.87 -13.22
N PHE A 236 -14.47 -34.05 -12.61
CA PHE A 236 -14.75 -35.28 -13.32
C PHE A 236 -16.24 -35.26 -13.70
N ASP A 237 -16.53 -35.03 -14.98
CA ASP A 237 -17.88 -35.21 -15.51
C ASP A 237 -18.15 -36.71 -15.66
N ILE A 238 -19.09 -37.23 -14.87
CA ILE A 238 -19.59 -38.61 -14.99
C ILE A 238 -20.60 -38.64 -16.15
N PRO A 239 -20.35 -39.42 -17.22
CA PRO A 239 -21.28 -39.52 -18.34
C PRO A 239 -22.60 -40.17 -17.88
N GLY A 240 -23.73 -39.48 -18.09
CA GLY A 240 -25.08 -40.05 -17.96
C GLY A 240 -25.96 -39.53 -16.83
N ILE A 241 -25.54 -38.54 -16.03
CA ILE A 241 -26.39 -37.93 -14.98
C ILE A 241 -26.46 -36.41 -15.16
N PRO A 242 -27.57 -35.87 -15.70
CA PRO A 242 -27.79 -34.43 -15.75
C PRO A 242 -28.14 -33.92 -14.34
N GLY A 243 -27.33 -33.00 -13.79
CA GLY A 243 -27.70 -32.22 -12.60
C GLY A 243 -27.42 -32.84 -11.22
N GLY A 244 -26.71 -33.98 -11.14
CA GLY A 244 -26.35 -34.62 -9.87
C GLY A 244 -24.97 -34.23 -9.34
N GLN A 245 -24.75 -32.98 -8.93
CA GLN A 245 -23.55 -32.62 -8.15
C GLN A 245 -23.71 -33.09 -6.69
N VAL A 246 -23.50 -34.39 -6.45
CA VAL A 246 -23.42 -34.91 -5.08
C VAL A 246 -22.00 -34.66 -4.55
N GLY A 247 -21.90 -33.86 -3.50
CA GLY A 247 -20.67 -33.37 -2.89
C GLY A 247 -19.78 -34.46 -2.29
N ILE A 248 -18.90 -35.04 -3.13
CA ILE A 248 -17.79 -35.90 -2.69
C ILE A 248 -16.65 -35.07 -2.09
N VAL A 249 -16.63 -33.76 -2.31
CA VAL A 249 -15.54 -32.84 -1.90
C VAL A 249 -15.33 -32.83 -0.38
N ASN A 250 -16.39 -32.94 0.44
CA ASN A 250 -16.25 -32.90 1.90
C ASN A 250 -15.81 -34.24 2.53
N ILE A 251 -16.12 -35.39 1.91
CA ILE A 251 -15.76 -36.71 2.48
C ILE A 251 -14.30 -37.04 2.19
N THR A 252 -13.78 -36.68 1.01
CA THR A 252 -12.36 -36.83 0.69
C THR A 252 -11.49 -35.89 1.52
N GLU A 253 -11.96 -34.69 1.85
CA GLU A 253 -11.22 -33.74 2.69
C GLU A 253 -11.22 -34.15 4.18
N LEU A 254 -12.31 -34.78 4.65
CA LEU A 254 -12.40 -35.36 5.99
C LEU A 254 -11.59 -36.68 6.11
N MET A 255 -11.61 -37.54 5.08
CA MET A 255 -10.77 -38.75 5.01
C MET A 255 -9.29 -38.41 4.85
N GLY A 256 -8.94 -37.37 4.09
CA GLY A 256 -7.56 -36.91 3.92
C GLY A 256 -6.93 -36.40 5.21
N LYS A 257 -7.73 -35.75 6.08
CA LYS A 257 -7.29 -35.36 7.43
C LYS A 257 -7.15 -36.54 8.40
N MET A 258 -7.88 -37.63 8.19
CA MET A 258 -7.95 -38.77 9.11
C MET A 258 -6.99 -39.93 8.75
N PHE A 259 -6.59 -40.07 7.48
CA PHE A 259 -5.81 -41.21 7.00
C PHE A 259 -4.35 -40.91 6.61
N ASN A 260 -3.87 -39.66 6.64
CA ASN A 260 -2.44 -39.34 6.64
C ASN A 260 -2.20 -37.85 6.95
N GLY A 261 -1.85 -37.53 8.19
CA GLY A 261 -1.40 -36.19 8.61
C GLY A 261 -0.02 -35.78 8.08
N GLY A 262 0.50 -36.48 7.07
CA GLY A 262 1.73 -36.14 6.36
C GLY A 262 1.40 -35.27 5.15
N LYS A 263 1.94 -34.06 5.11
CA LYS A 263 1.94 -33.21 3.92
C LYS A 263 2.58 -34.01 2.78
N LYS A 264 1.82 -34.41 1.77
CA LYS A 264 2.36 -35.12 0.60
C LYS A 264 3.37 -34.22 -0.09
N THR A 265 4.62 -34.67 -0.16
CA THR A 265 5.68 -34.04 -0.93
C THR A 265 5.85 -34.80 -2.24
N LYS A 266 6.14 -34.07 -3.31
CA LYS A 266 6.48 -34.62 -4.62
C LYS A 266 7.91 -34.24 -4.94
N THR A 267 8.72 -35.22 -5.29
CA THR A 267 10.06 -34.98 -5.81
C THR A 267 9.95 -34.47 -7.25
N ILE A 268 10.50 -33.30 -7.51
CA ILE A 268 10.61 -32.72 -8.85
C ILE A 268 12.09 -32.48 -9.16
N THR A 269 12.48 -32.69 -10.41
CA THR A 269 13.83 -32.37 -10.89
C THR A 269 13.75 -31.09 -11.69
N VAL A 270 14.45 -30.06 -11.23
CA VAL A 270 14.46 -28.72 -11.84
C VAL A 270 15.87 -28.14 -11.80
N LYS A 271 16.09 -27.03 -12.50
CA LYS A 271 17.37 -26.31 -12.40
C LYS A 271 17.58 -25.74 -11.02
N VAL A 272 18.83 -25.63 -10.57
CA VAL A 272 19.17 -25.06 -9.24
C VAL A 272 18.62 -23.66 -9.05
N LYS A 273 18.62 -22.84 -10.11
CA LYS A 273 18.03 -21.50 -10.08
C LYS A 273 16.54 -21.54 -9.74
N GLU A 274 15.80 -22.43 -10.39
CA GLU A 274 14.35 -22.61 -10.19
C GLU A 274 14.06 -23.25 -8.83
N ALA A 275 14.83 -24.28 -8.45
CA ALA A 275 14.78 -24.91 -7.13
C ALA A 275 14.93 -23.88 -6.02
N ARG A 276 15.87 -22.94 -6.16
CA ARG A 276 16.10 -21.88 -5.18
C ARG A 276 14.88 -20.99 -5.00
N GLU A 277 14.25 -20.54 -6.08
CA GLU A 277 13.05 -19.70 -5.99
C GLU A 277 11.88 -20.44 -5.35
N ILE A 278 11.65 -21.70 -5.72
CA ILE A 278 10.60 -22.56 -5.16
C ILE A 278 10.81 -22.77 -3.66
N LEU A 279 12.01 -23.20 -3.26
CA LEU A 279 12.35 -23.49 -1.86
C LEU A 279 12.33 -22.23 -0.99
N ILE A 280 12.76 -21.08 -1.50
CA ILE A 280 12.66 -19.82 -0.75
C ILE A 280 11.20 -19.50 -0.43
N ASN A 281 10.29 -19.67 -1.40
CA ASN A 281 8.87 -19.42 -1.19
C ASN A 281 8.27 -20.40 -0.17
N GLU A 282 8.56 -21.69 -0.30
CA GLU A 282 8.05 -22.72 0.61
C GLU A 282 8.59 -22.55 2.04
N GLU A 283 9.90 -22.32 2.19
CA GLU A 283 10.51 -22.09 3.50
C GLU A 283 10.04 -20.78 4.13
N SER A 284 9.84 -19.73 3.32
CA SER A 284 9.25 -18.50 3.82
C SER A 284 7.85 -18.74 4.38
N GLU A 285 7.02 -19.56 3.73
CA GLU A 285 5.70 -19.91 4.26
C GLU A 285 5.77 -20.81 5.49
N ARG A 286 6.72 -21.74 5.53
CA ARG A 286 6.93 -22.63 6.69
C ARG A 286 7.36 -21.88 7.95
N LEU A 287 8.16 -20.82 7.80
CA LEU A 287 8.67 -20.01 8.90
C LEU A 287 7.62 -19.02 9.47
N ILE A 288 6.50 -18.83 8.78
CA ILE A 288 5.45 -17.91 9.21
C ILE A 288 4.53 -18.60 10.22
N ASP A 289 4.42 -17.98 11.39
CA ASP A 289 3.44 -18.34 12.42
C ASP A 289 2.12 -17.59 12.14
N GLU A 290 1.11 -18.30 11.63
CA GLU A 290 -0.15 -17.68 11.23
C GLU A 290 -0.91 -17.03 12.40
N ASP A 291 -0.85 -17.61 13.60
CA ASP A 291 -1.54 -17.08 14.78
C ASP A 291 -0.91 -15.76 15.22
N LYS A 292 0.43 -15.69 15.18
CA LYS A 292 1.16 -14.45 15.44
C LYS A 292 0.83 -13.37 14.41
N ILE A 293 0.77 -13.73 13.13
CA ILE A 293 0.41 -12.79 12.05
C ILE A 293 -1.00 -12.24 12.27
N ILE A 294 -1.97 -13.09 12.58
CA ILE A 294 -3.35 -12.68 12.83
C ILE A 294 -3.40 -11.72 14.01
N LYS A 295 -2.75 -12.06 15.13
CA LYS A 295 -2.73 -11.21 16.32
C LYS A 295 -2.11 -9.83 16.04
N GLU A 296 -0.98 -9.79 15.33
CA GLU A 296 -0.32 -8.55 14.94
C GLU A 296 -1.19 -7.73 13.96
N ALA A 297 -1.88 -8.38 13.02
CA ALA A 297 -2.78 -7.72 12.09
C ALA A 297 -3.98 -7.08 12.79
N LEU A 298 -4.61 -7.76 13.75
CA LEU A 298 -5.74 -7.21 14.53
C LEU A 298 -5.31 -5.98 15.35
N ASP A 299 -4.14 -6.02 15.98
CA ASP A 299 -3.58 -4.89 16.73
C ASP A 299 -3.23 -3.71 15.80
N LEU A 300 -2.66 -4.01 14.63
CA LEU A 300 -2.32 -3.02 13.62
C LEU A 300 -3.56 -2.32 13.05
N VAL A 301 -4.65 -3.06 12.79
CA VAL A 301 -5.91 -2.43 12.38
C VAL A 301 -6.47 -1.54 13.47
N SER A 302 -6.52 -2.03 14.70
CA SER A 302 -7.13 -1.31 15.82
C SER A 302 -6.42 0.01 16.13
N ASN A 303 -5.09 0.08 15.98
CA ASN A 303 -4.30 1.27 16.32
C ASN A 303 -3.90 2.13 15.12
N GLU A 304 -3.65 1.52 13.97
CA GLU A 304 -3.06 2.21 12.82
C GLU A 304 -3.91 2.12 11.54
N GLY A 305 -5.06 1.43 11.56
CA GLY A 305 -5.93 1.29 10.39
C GLY A 305 -6.42 2.61 9.82
N ILE A 306 -6.50 2.68 8.48
CA ILE A 306 -7.01 3.85 7.75
C ILE A 306 -8.15 3.41 6.83
N VAL A 307 -9.31 4.02 7.00
CA VAL A 307 -10.48 3.81 6.14
C VAL A 307 -10.71 5.06 5.30
N PHE A 308 -10.80 4.89 3.98
CA PHE A 308 -11.18 5.96 3.06
C PHE A 308 -12.61 5.77 2.55
N LEU A 309 -13.51 6.66 2.97
CA LEU A 309 -14.91 6.69 2.56
C LEU A 309 -15.06 7.69 1.41
N ASP A 310 -15.17 7.21 0.18
CA ASP A 310 -15.35 8.04 -1.00
C ASP A 310 -16.83 8.33 -1.26
N GLU A 311 -17.11 9.44 -1.92
CA GLU A 311 -18.46 9.88 -2.31
C GLU A 311 -19.46 10.01 -1.15
N ILE A 312 -19.00 10.47 0.01
CA ILE A 312 -19.87 10.67 1.18
C ILE A 312 -20.93 11.76 0.94
N ASP A 313 -20.67 12.67 0.00
CA ASP A 313 -21.62 13.70 -0.43
C ASP A 313 -22.87 13.13 -1.09
N LYS A 314 -22.79 11.91 -1.66
CA LYS A 314 -23.92 11.22 -2.28
C LYS A 314 -24.92 10.66 -1.27
N ILE A 315 -24.48 10.36 -0.05
CA ILE A 315 -25.36 9.95 1.04
C ILE A 315 -25.84 11.13 1.89
N ALA A 316 -25.27 12.33 1.70
CA ALA A 316 -25.66 13.58 2.35
C ALA A 316 -26.84 14.28 1.66
N ALA A 317 -27.06 14.02 0.36
CA ALA A 317 -28.10 14.70 -0.41
C ALA A 317 -29.50 14.26 0.04
N CYS A 318 -30.24 15.18 0.67
CA CYS A 318 -31.66 15.04 0.96
C CYS A 318 -32.45 14.99 -0.34
N THR A 319 -33.32 13.99 -0.50
CA THR A 319 -34.36 14.02 -1.52
C THR A 319 -35.73 14.00 -0.84
N GLU A 320 -36.56 15.00 -1.13
CA GLU A 320 -37.92 15.13 -0.56
C GLU A 320 -38.97 14.23 -1.25
N VAL A 321 -38.55 13.31 -2.13
CA VAL A 321 -39.46 12.46 -2.90
C VAL A 321 -39.80 11.20 -2.10
N LYS A 322 -41.10 11.02 -1.80
CA LYS A 322 -41.64 9.79 -1.18
C LYS A 322 -41.27 8.57 -2.03
N GLY A 323 -40.52 7.63 -1.46
CA GLY A 323 -40.14 6.36 -2.08
C GLY A 323 -38.66 6.22 -2.45
N GLU A 324 -37.82 7.21 -2.14
CA GLU A 324 -36.37 7.09 -2.37
C GLU A 324 -35.61 6.36 -1.26
N VAL A 325 -34.52 5.75 -1.69
CA VAL A 325 -33.53 4.96 -0.95
C VAL A 325 -33.07 5.65 0.33
N ASN A 326 -33.02 4.91 1.45
CA ASN A 326 -32.62 5.41 2.77
C ASN A 326 -31.13 5.75 2.88
N ARG A 327 -30.72 6.91 2.32
CA ARG A 327 -29.35 7.44 2.38
C ARG A 327 -28.93 7.86 3.78
N GLU A 328 -29.88 8.35 4.59
CA GLU A 328 -29.65 8.70 5.99
C GLU A 328 -29.35 7.46 6.84
N GLY A 329 -30.02 6.34 6.56
CA GLY A 329 -29.73 5.04 7.17
C GLY A 329 -28.25 4.67 7.08
N VAL A 330 -27.64 4.83 5.90
CA VAL A 330 -26.20 4.58 5.71
C VAL A 330 -25.33 5.46 6.61
N GLN A 331 -25.68 6.74 6.77
CA GLN A 331 -24.94 7.62 7.68
C GLN A 331 -25.04 7.12 9.13
N ARG A 332 -26.23 6.70 9.56
CA ARG A 332 -26.47 6.16 10.91
C ARG A 332 -25.72 4.85 11.14
N ASP A 333 -25.67 3.98 10.14
CA ASP A 333 -24.98 2.70 10.23
C ASP A 333 -23.44 2.88 10.22
N LEU A 334 -22.93 3.96 9.61
CA LEU A 334 -21.52 4.33 9.68
C LEU A 334 -21.12 4.90 11.04
N LEU A 335 -22.03 5.56 11.78
CA LEU A 335 -21.71 6.22 13.05
C LEU A 335 -20.99 5.29 14.04
N PRO A 336 -21.50 4.08 14.39
CA PRO A 336 -20.83 3.19 15.33
C PRO A 336 -19.34 2.93 15.00
N LEU A 337 -19.00 2.84 13.72
CA LEU A 337 -17.61 2.64 13.29
C LEU A 337 -16.73 3.86 13.61
N LEU A 338 -17.23 5.08 13.42
CA LEU A 338 -16.53 6.32 13.72
C LEU A 338 -16.52 6.68 15.22
N GLU A 339 -17.53 6.25 15.97
CA GLU A 339 -17.63 6.51 17.41
C GLU A 339 -16.76 5.56 18.24
N GLY A 340 -16.54 4.34 17.73
CA GLY A 340 -15.85 3.26 18.42
C GLY A 340 -16.82 2.12 18.71
N THR A 341 -16.65 1.01 18.01
CA THR A 341 -17.38 -0.23 18.23
C THR A 341 -16.46 -1.43 18.12
N THR A 342 -16.94 -2.59 18.54
CA THR A 342 -16.25 -3.86 18.36
C THR A 342 -16.87 -4.63 17.21
N VAL A 343 -16.13 -4.78 16.12
CA VAL A 343 -16.55 -5.56 14.95
C VAL A 343 -16.01 -6.99 15.05
N SER A 344 -16.89 -7.97 14.84
CA SER A 344 -16.52 -9.37 14.77
C SER A 344 -16.03 -9.73 13.36
N THR A 345 -14.87 -10.36 13.28
CA THR A 345 -14.28 -10.86 12.03
C THR A 345 -13.98 -12.36 12.17
N LYS A 346 -13.77 -13.05 11.04
CA LYS A 346 -13.33 -14.46 11.01
C LYS A 346 -12.00 -14.72 11.75
N TYR A 347 -11.23 -13.66 12.06
CA TYR A 347 -9.93 -13.73 12.72
C TYR A 347 -9.98 -13.33 14.20
N GLY A 348 -11.09 -12.78 14.67
CA GLY A 348 -11.24 -12.22 16.01
C GLY A 348 -11.94 -10.87 16.01
N HIS A 349 -11.94 -10.22 17.18
CA HIS A 349 -12.60 -8.95 17.39
C HIS A 349 -11.65 -7.77 17.15
N VAL A 350 -12.16 -6.72 16.51
CA VAL A 350 -11.42 -5.47 16.26
C VAL A 350 -12.17 -4.30 16.85
N LYS A 351 -11.46 -3.43 17.56
CA LYS A 351 -11.99 -2.17 18.09
C LYS A 351 -11.71 -1.04 17.10
N THR A 352 -12.71 -0.23 16.79
CA THR A 352 -12.59 0.84 15.78
C THR A 352 -12.20 2.20 16.35
N ASP A 353 -12.06 2.31 17.69
CA ASP A 353 -11.83 3.55 18.44
C ASP A 353 -10.69 4.41 17.90
N TYR A 354 -9.62 3.79 17.39
CA TYR A 354 -8.42 4.49 16.93
C TYR A 354 -8.15 4.40 15.42
N ILE A 355 -9.10 3.86 14.66
CA ILE A 355 -9.04 3.86 13.19
C ILE A 355 -9.20 5.30 12.68
N LEU A 356 -8.36 5.71 11.73
CA LEU A 356 -8.52 7.02 11.09
C LEU A 356 -9.47 6.89 9.91
N PHE A 357 -10.57 7.64 9.97
CA PHE A 357 -11.47 7.78 8.84
C PHE A 357 -11.12 9.03 8.04
N ILE A 358 -11.01 8.85 6.72
CA ILE A 358 -10.86 9.93 5.75
C ILE A 358 -12.07 9.84 4.82
N ALA A 359 -13.03 10.73 5.04
CA ALA A 359 -14.18 10.90 4.16
C ALA A 359 -13.84 11.87 3.03
N SER A 360 -14.44 11.64 1.86
CA SER A 360 -14.18 12.40 0.65
C SER A 360 -15.50 12.64 -0.10
N GLY A 361 -15.69 13.84 -0.62
CA GLY A 361 -16.85 14.18 -1.44
C GLY A 361 -16.59 15.36 -2.37
N ALA A 362 -17.38 15.46 -3.44
CA ALA A 362 -17.35 16.62 -4.33
C ALA A 362 -18.20 17.78 -3.78
N PHE A 363 -19.33 17.45 -3.15
CA PHE A 363 -20.26 18.42 -2.57
C PHE A 363 -20.76 19.43 -3.61
N HIS A 364 -21.06 18.94 -4.83
CA HIS A 364 -21.67 19.75 -5.89
C HIS A 364 -23.18 19.92 -5.71
N GLN A 365 -23.86 18.87 -5.25
CA GLN A 365 -25.32 18.81 -5.09
C GLN A 365 -25.76 18.89 -3.62
N SER A 366 -24.83 18.70 -2.70
CA SER A 366 -25.03 18.73 -1.25
C SER A 366 -23.90 19.53 -0.61
N LYS A 367 -24.10 19.98 0.62
CA LYS A 367 -23.11 20.66 1.43
C LYS A 367 -22.68 19.75 2.59
N PRO A 368 -21.47 19.95 3.16
CA PRO A 368 -21.07 19.24 4.36
C PRO A 368 -22.02 19.43 5.55
N SER A 369 -22.80 20.52 5.58
CA SER A 369 -23.85 20.79 6.57
C SER A 369 -25.04 19.85 6.48
N ASP A 370 -25.21 19.17 5.35
CA ASP A 370 -26.36 18.30 5.06
C ASP A 370 -26.13 16.87 5.58
N LEU A 371 -24.90 16.57 6.04
CA LEU A 371 -24.60 15.36 6.81
C LEU A 371 -25.26 15.43 8.19
N LEU A 372 -25.56 14.27 8.77
CA LEU A 372 -26.07 14.19 10.14
C LEU A 372 -25.16 14.95 11.13
N PRO A 373 -25.72 15.73 12.09
CA PRO A 373 -24.93 16.48 13.07
C PRO A 373 -23.90 15.62 13.82
N GLU A 374 -24.27 14.39 14.15
CA GLU A 374 -23.42 13.39 14.82
C GLU A 374 -22.20 13.06 13.96
N LEU A 375 -22.41 12.82 12.65
CA LEU A 375 -21.35 12.48 11.71
C LEU A 375 -20.43 13.68 11.46
N GLN A 376 -20.99 14.89 11.40
CA GLN A 376 -20.22 16.12 11.32
C GLN A 376 -19.30 16.30 12.53
N GLY A 377 -19.77 15.99 13.74
CA GLY A 377 -18.98 16.04 14.97
C GLY A 377 -17.79 15.08 14.95
N ARG A 378 -17.94 13.92 14.28
CA ARG A 378 -16.89 12.92 14.12
C ARG A 378 -15.91 13.22 12.99
N LEU A 379 -16.14 14.25 12.17
CA LEU A 379 -15.26 14.69 11.06
C LEU A 379 -14.73 16.12 11.29
N PRO A 380 -13.91 16.36 12.35
CA PRO A 380 -13.52 17.70 12.77
C PRO A 380 -12.52 18.39 11.83
N ILE A 381 -11.68 17.64 11.11
CA ILE A 381 -10.72 18.23 10.18
C ILE A 381 -11.38 18.35 8.80
N ARG A 382 -11.77 19.55 8.43
CA ARG A 382 -12.31 19.85 7.09
C ARG A 382 -11.22 20.48 6.23
N VAL A 383 -11.00 19.93 5.04
CA VAL A 383 -10.01 20.46 4.11
C VAL A 383 -10.53 20.47 2.69
N GLU A 384 -10.32 21.59 2.02
CA GLU A 384 -10.72 21.79 0.63
C GLU A 384 -9.52 21.57 -0.30
N LEU A 385 -9.75 20.80 -1.37
CA LEU A 385 -8.81 20.55 -2.44
C LEU A 385 -9.21 21.37 -3.66
N LYS A 386 -8.25 22.16 -4.16
CA LYS A 386 -8.46 23.09 -5.26
C LYS A 386 -8.56 22.34 -6.59
N ALA A 387 -9.33 22.89 -7.52
CA ALA A 387 -9.34 22.41 -8.90
C ALA A 387 -7.94 22.54 -9.53
N LEU A 388 -7.57 21.58 -10.38
CA LEU A 388 -6.26 21.56 -11.03
C LEU A 388 -6.22 22.54 -12.21
N THR A 389 -5.15 23.31 -12.31
CA THR A 389 -4.89 24.20 -13.43
C THR A 389 -4.15 23.48 -14.56
N LYS A 390 -4.09 24.07 -15.77
CA LYS A 390 -3.22 23.58 -16.87
C LYS A 390 -1.77 23.41 -16.39
N LYS A 391 -1.26 24.35 -15.59
CA LYS A 391 0.10 24.28 -15.03
C LYS A 391 0.25 23.06 -14.11
N ASP A 392 -0.76 22.76 -13.29
CA ASP A 392 -0.71 21.57 -12.43
C ASP A 392 -0.70 20.27 -13.25
N LEU A 393 -1.48 20.19 -14.33
CA LEU A 393 -1.49 19.02 -15.22
C LEU A 393 -0.13 18.78 -15.88
N ILE A 394 0.56 19.84 -16.34
CA ILE A 394 1.94 19.74 -16.86
C ILE A 394 2.87 19.16 -15.80
N ARG A 395 2.79 19.69 -14.57
CA ARG A 395 3.61 19.21 -13.45
C ARG A 395 3.30 17.76 -13.09
N ILE A 396 2.03 17.35 -13.11
CA ILE A 396 1.59 15.97 -12.85
C ILE A 396 2.18 14.98 -13.86
N LEU A 397 2.34 15.40 -15.13
CA LEU A 397 2.97 14.57 -16.16
C LEU A 397 4.49 14.41 -15.97
N LYS A 398 5.18 15.39 -15.36
CA LYS A 398 6.66 15.43 -15.30
C LYS A 398 7.24 15.07 -13.92
N GLU A 399 6.73 15.71 -12.87
CA GLU A 399 7.38 15.77 -11.56
C GLU A 399 7.22 14.49 -10.73
N PRO A 400 6.00 13.91 -10.55
CA PRO A 400 5.80 12.76 -9.69
C PRO A 400 6.72 11.59 -10.03
N GLU A 401 7.17 10.84 -9.02
CA GLU A 401 8.06 9.68 -9.26
C GLU A 401 7.43 8.62 -10.14
N SER A 402 6.12 8.41 -9.98
CA SER A 402 5.31 7.53 -10.81
C SER A 402 4.42 8.31 -11.78
N SER A 403 4.93 9.36 -12.41
CA SER A 403 4.20 10.11 -13.44
C SER A 403 3.90 9.27 -14.68
N LEU A 404 2.82 9.57 -15.40
CA LEU A 404 2.41 8.83 -16.60
C LEU A 404 3.50 8.76 -17.68
N LEU A 405 4.21 9.86 -17.93
CA LEU A 405 5.29 9.87 -18.93
C LEU A 405 6.37 8.85 -18.60
N LYS A 406 6.85 8.83 -17.35
CA LYS A 406 7.84 7.84 -16.89
C LYS A 406 7.34 6.41 -17.01
N GLN A 407 6.05 6.16 -16.79
CA GLN A 407 5.46 4.83 -16.95
C GLN A 407 5.50 4.39 -18.42
N TYR A 408 5.00 5.21 -19.36
CA TYR A 408 5.02 4.86 -20.78
C TYR A 408 6.44 4.75 -21.35
N ILE A 409 7.37 5.63 -20.94
CA ILE A 409 8.78 5.51 -21.34
C ILE A 409 9.36 4.17 -20.87
N ALA A 410 9.05 3.76 -19.63
CA ALA A 410 9.52 2.49 -19.10
C ALA A 410 8.88 1.28 -19.81
N LEU A 411 7.59 1.37 -20.17
CA LEU A 411 6.88 0.34 -20.94
C LEU A 411 7.46 0.20 -22.34
N MET A 412 7.61 1.29 -23.11
CA MET A 412 8.19 1.22 -24.46
C MET A 412 9.63 0.68 -24.45
N LYS A 413 10.38 0.97 -23.38
CA LYS A 413 11.73 0.44 -23.20
C LYS A 413 11.78 -1.08 -23.11
N THR A 414 10.71 -1.78 -22.70
CA THR A 414 10.70 -3.25 -22.69
C THR A 414 10.76 -3.86 -24.08
N GLU A 415 10.36 -3.10 -25.10
CA GLU A 415 10.44 -3.48 -26.51
C GLU A 415 11.65 -2.83 -27.22
N ASN A 416 12.61 -2.31 -26.45
CA ASN A 416 13.76 -1.56 -26.94
C ASN A 416 13.41 -0.33 -27.79
N VAL A 417 12.23 0.26 -27.56
CA VAL A 417 11.79 1.50 -28.20
C VAL A 417 12.10 2.70 -27.30
N THR A 418 12.70 3.74 -27.87
CA THR A 418 12.98 4.99 -27.13
C THR A 418 11.85 5.99 -27.36
N LEU A 419 11.06 6.25 -26.31
CA LEU A 419 10.01 7.27 -26.34
C LEU A 419 10.52 8.56 -25.66
N GLU A 420 10.45 9.69 -26.36
CA GLU A 420 10.83 11.00 -25.85
C GLU A 420 9.68 12.00 -25.97
N PHE A 421 9.41 12.74 -24.90
CA PHE A 421 8.41 13.81 -24.90
C PHE A 421 9.11 15.16 -24.83
N THR A 422 8.82 16.02 -25.78
CA THR A 422 9.29 17.41 -25.79
C THR A 422 8.44 18.26 -24.84
N ASP A 423 8.98 19.39 -24.37
CA ASP A 423 8.26 20.28 -23.46
C ASP A 423 6.98 20.85 -24.09
N ASP A 424 7.03 21.23 -25.37
CA ASP A 424 5.86 21.71 -26.12
C ASP A 424 4.80 20.61 -26.35
N GLY A 425 5.24 19.36 -26.56
CA GLY A 425 4.36 18.20 -26.59
C GLY A 425 3.58 18.02 -25.28
N ILE A 426 4.29 18.07 -24.14
CA ILE A 426 3.69 17.94 -22.81
C ILE A 426 2.70 19.09 -22.52
N GLU A 427 3.06 20.32 -22.86
CA GLU A 427 2.15 21.47 -22.73
C GLU A 427 0.89 21.31 -23.56
N THR A 428 1.01 20.76 -24.77
CA THR A 428 -0.12 20.51 -25.68
C THR A 428 -1.04 19.42 -25.12
N ILE A 429 -0.48 18.34 -24.58
CA ILE A 429 -1.25 17.27 -23.90
C ILE A 429 -2.07 17.86 -22.74
N ALA A 430 -1.43 18.64 -21.88
CA ALA A 430 -2.08 19.26 -20.74
C ALA A 430 -3.15 20.29 -21.15
N GLU A 431 -2.94 21.01 -22.26
CA GLU A 431 -3.92 21.94 -22.81
C GLU A 431 -5.19 21.24 -23.30
N ILE A 432 -5.02 20.15 -24.06
CA ILE A 432 -6.14 19.34 -24.55
C ILE A 432 -6.91 18.78 -23.34
N ALA A 433 -6.22 18.21 -22.36
CA ALA A 433 -6.83 17.68 -21.14
C ALA A 433 -7.64 18.74 -20.39
N PHE A 434 -7.07 19.94 -20.23
CA PHE A 434 -7.75 21.06 -19.57
C PHE A 434 -8.97 21.54 -20.35
N THR A 435 -8.88 21.58 -21.68
CA THR A 435 -9.97 22.01 -22.57
C THR A 435 -11.13 21.02 -22.53
N VAL A 436 -10.86 19.72 -22.66
CA VAL A 436 -11.88 18.66 -22.60
C VAL A 436 -12.57 18.66 -21.23
N ASN A 437 -11.82 18.82 -20.13
CA ASN A 437 -12.40 18.92 -18.80
C ASN A 437 -13.34 20.13 -18.61
N ARG A 438 -13.12 21.24 -19.34
CA ARG A 438 -14.01 22.41 -19.31
C ARG A 438 -15.23 22.27 -20.21
N GLN A 439 -15.11 21.54 -21.32
CA GLN A 439 -16.12 21.47 -22.36
C GLN A 439 -17.09 20.29 -22.20
N VAL A 440 -16.64 19.19 -21.60
CA VAL A 440 -17.44 17.96 -21.46
C VAL A 440 -17.82 17.72 -20.00
N GLU A 441 -16.92 17.07 -19.26
CA GLU A 441 -17.09 16.77 -17.84
C GLU A 441 -15.71 16.84 -17.18
N ASN A 442 -15.63 17.52 -16.05
CA ASN A 442 -14.37 17.68 -15.35
C ASN A 442 -14.08 16.45 -14.47
N ILE A 443 -13.27 15.53 -15.00
CA ILE A 443 -12.77 14.36 -14.26
C ILE A 443 -11.36 14.59 -13.68
N GLY A 444 -10.87 15.83 -13.71
CA GLY A 444 -9.58 16.25 -13.18
C GLY A 444 -8.39 15.59 -13.89
N ALA A 445 -7.37 15.19 -13.13
CA ALA A 445 -6.17 14.56 -13.67
C ALA A 445 -6.42 13.19 -14.33
N ARG A 446 -7.57 12.54 -14.08
CA ARG A 446 -7.90 11.25 -14.71
C ARG A 446 -7.97 11.36 -16.24
N ARG A 447 -8.33 12.53 -16.76
CA ARG A 447 -8.36 12.83 -18.21
C ARG A 447 -7.01 12.62 -18.89
N LEU A 448 -5.90 12.77 -18.16
CA LEU A 448 -4.58 12.52 -18.71
C LEU A 448 -4.38 11.05 -19.10
N HIS A 449 -5.04 10.09 -18.44
CA HIS A 449 -4.91 8.68 -18.79
C HIS A 449 -5.51 8.38 -20.17
N THR A 450 -6.78 8.78 -20.40
CA THR A 450 -7.47 8.53 -21.67
C THR A 450 -6.77 9.23 -22.84
N ILE A 451 -6.30 10.45 -22.61
CA ILE A 451 -5.51 11.21 -23.59
C ILE A 451 -4.19 10.51 -23.92
N MET A 452 -3.45 10.06 -22.92
CA MET A 452 -2.16 9.38 -23.13
C MET A 452 -2.32 8.03 -23.84
N GLU A 453 -3.33 7.24 -23.45
CA GLU A 453 -3.67 6.00 -24.14
C GLU A 453 -3.95 6.25 -25.61
N LYS A 454 -4.83 7.23 -25.92
CA LYS A 454 -5.18 7.51 -27.31
C LYS A 454 -4.02 8.09 -28.13
N LEU A 455 -3.13 8.85 -27.49
CA LEU A 455 -1.94 9.43 -28.13
C LEU A 455 -0.92 8.36 -28.53
N LEU A 456 -0.75 7.34 -27.68
CA LEU A 456 0.28 6.31 -27.83
C LEU A 456 -0.24 5.00 -28.44
N ASP A 457 -1.55 4.86 -28.65
CA ASP A 457 -2.24 3.71 -29.25
C ASP A 457 -1.47 3.09 -30.43
N GLU A 458 -1.16 3.89 -31.46
CA GLU A 458 -0.45 3.40 -32.65
C GLU A 458 1.00 2.99 -32.35
N ILE A 459 1.72 3.80 -31.55
CA ILE A 459 3.12 3.50 -31.19
C ILE A 459 3.17 2.19 -30.39
N SER A 460 2.24 2.01 -29.45
CA SER A 460 2.15 0.81 -28.62
C SER A 460 1.73 -0.43 -29.41
N PHE A 461 1.11 -0.27 -30.57
CA PHE A 461 0.76 -1.38 -31.45
C PHE A 461 1.95 -1.82 -32.31
N ILE A 462 2.67 -0.86 -32.89
CA ILE A 462 3.79 -1.15 -33.81
C ILE A 462 5.12 -1.39 -33.10
N SER A 463 5.24 -1.07 -31.81
CA SER A 463 6.51 -1.08 -31.08
C SER A 463 7.25 -2.42 -31.11
N SER A 464 6.51 -3.54 -31.17
CA SER A 464 7.09 -4.89 -31.23
C SER A 464 7.89 -5.15 -32.51
N GLU A 465 7.56 -4.47 -33.60
CA GLU A 465 8.22 -4.57 -34.91
C GLU A 465 9.32 -3.51 -35.09
N LYS A 466 9.39 -2.52 -34.19
CA LYS A 466 10.23 -1.31 -34.30
C LYS A 466 11.37 -1.26 -33.28
N ASN A 467 12.01 -2.40 -33.06
CA ASN A 467 13.12 -2.54 -32.11
C ASN A 467 14.27 -1.56 -32.44
N GLY A 468 14.65 -0.74 -31.46
CA GLY A 468 15.72 0.25 -31.58
C GLY A 468 15.30 1.60 -32.17
N GLU A 469 14.03 1.77 -32.59
CA GLU A 469 13.55 3.06 -33.08
C GLU A 469 13.30 4.06 -31.94
N LYS A 470 13.36 5.35 -32.30
CA LYS A 470 13.12 6.47 -31.41
C LYS A 470 11.89 7.26 -31.87
N PHE A 471 10.89 7.36 -31.02
CA PHE A 471 9.69 8.18 -31.24
C PHE A 471 9.77 9.46 -30.41
N VAL A 472 9.69 10.60 -31.08
CA VAL A 472 9.65 11.92 -30.44
C VAL A 472 8.22 12.46 -30.50
N ILE A 473 7.66 12.73 -29.34
CA ILE A 473 6.31 13.26 -29.17
C ILE A 473 6.40 14.78 -29.00
N ASP A 474 6.13 15.49 -30.09
CA ASP A 474 6.11 16.96 -30.16
C ASP A 474 4.69 17.53 -30.23
N SER A 475 4.55 18.86 -30.16
CA SER A 475 3.24 19.51 -30.26
C SER A 475 2.51 19.15 -31.57
N LYS A 476 3.26 18.93 -32.66
CA LYS A 476 2.68 18.57 -33.95
C LYS A 476 2.08 17.17 -33.92
N TYR A 477 2.82 16.18 -33.45
CA TYR A 477 2.35 14.80 -33.28
C TYR A 477 1.09 14.75 -32.40
N VAL A 478 1.11 15.48 -31.26
CA VAL A 478 -0.04 15.55 -30.35
C VAL A 478 -1.27 16.14 -31.04
N LYS A 479 -1.11 17.23 -31.81
CA LYS A 479 -2.21 17.87 -32.56
C LYS A 479 -2.72 17.00 -33.71
N ASP A 480 -1.84 16.31 -34.41
CA ASP A 480 -2.23 15.44 -35.53
C ASP A 480 -3.06 14.26 -35.04
N ARG A 481 -2.74 13.69 -33.86
CA ARG A 481 -3.46 12.56 -33.27
C ARG A 481 -4.73 12.95 -32.51
N LEU A 482 -4.72 14.07 -31.78
CA LEU A 482 -5.80 14.44 -30.85
C LEU A 482 -6.59 15.69 -31.26
N GLY A 483 -6.12 16.44 -32.26
CA GLY A 483 -6.69 17.73 -32.65
C GLY A 483 -8.08 17.63 -33.26
N SER A 484 -8.41 16.54 -33.95
CA SER A 484 -9.75 16.28 -34.48
C SER A 484 -10.73 15.89 -33.36
N ILE A 485 -10.29 15.04 -32.44
CA ILE A 485 -11.10 14.49 -31.34
C ILE A 485 -11.49 15.59 -30.35
N SER A 486 -10.53 16.45 -29.98
CA SER A 486 -10.75 17.53 -29.01
C SER A 486 -11.67 18.65 -29.49
N LYS A 487 -11.84 18.83 -30.80
CA LYS A 487 -12.75 19.85 -31.38
C LYS A 487 -14.18 19.37 -31.49
N GLN A 488 -14.41 18.06 -31.49
CA GLN A 488 -15.74 17.46 -31.59
C GLN A 488 -16.23 17.05 -30.21
N LEU A 489 -17.17 17.82 -29.65
CA LEU A 489 -17.73 17.58 -28.31
C LEU A 489 -18.33 16.18 -28.15
N ASP A 490 -19.03 15.69 -29.18
CA ASP A 490 -19.64 14.37 -29.15
C ASP A 490 -18.58 13.27 -29.19
N LEU A 491 -17.57 13.38 -30.06
CA LEU A 491 -16.49 12.41 -30.13
C LEU A 491 -15.67 12.37 -28.84
N SER A 492 -15.41 13.54 -28.25
CA SER A 492 -14.72 13.68 -26.97
C SER A 492 -15.46 12.96 -25.84
N LYS A 493 -16.80 12.98 -25.80
CA LYS A 493 -17.58 12.26 -24.78
C LYS A 493 -17.39 10.74 -24.82
N PHE A 494 -17.18 10.18 -26.00
CA PHE A 494 -17.05 8.73 -26.20
C PHE A 494 -15.61 8.23 -26.15
N ILE A 495 -14.65 9.05 -26.59
CA ILE A 495 -13.25 8.62 -26.79
C ILE A 495 -12.30 9.12 -25.68
N LEU A 496 -12.53 10.31 -25.13
CA LEU A 496 -11.60 10.97 -24.21
C LEU A 496 -12.21 11.17 -22.84
#